data_AF-A0A9P8A7Y8-F1
#
_entry.id   AF-A0A9P8A7Y8-F1
#
_cell.length_a   1.000
_cell.length_b   1.000
_cell.length_c   1.000
_cell.angle_alpha   90.00
_cell.angle_beta   90.00
_cell.angle_gamma   90.00
#
_symmetry.space_group_name_H-M   'P 1'
#
loop_
_entity.id
_entity.type
_entity.pdbx_description
1 polymer ?
#
loop_
_entity_poly.entity_id
_entity_poly.type
_entity_poly.pdbx_seq_one_letter_code
_entity_poly.pdbx_strand_id
1 'polypeptide(L)'
;MPTHEAPPTSRQPQAKKQRFIIRHEKPKMTTQHVMSLQHPLGIKPLGNYYMDATRADFTGSCRGPSLGRLARLTDEIIMEILDLLSPVDLLTLGATSRVLYGLTHLDDMWKTLTIERFKGDWTWQDDTWRATFLKRSDPRYDTSMILQNRDSMKMKNFYSDVLFQPFYCAAIGMEPYTAVENIDRRSGLSLEQFVEEYEKPGKPVIIADGAKHWPAMTKWSTEYFLKTWPDAVLRAESVDVTMQNYFKYAQGTKDESPLYLFDKKFGERCQGILEDMEVPEYFREDFFGMMGDQRPDYRWIIIGPARSGSTFHKDPNATSAWNAVITGSKKWIMFPPHMLPPGVFTNDDESEVTSPVSLMEWFSNFYASTQIPDDPAERPLEGICREGEIMFVPRGWWHAVVNLDDCIAITQNYVGSQNLKETMQFLYLKRDQVSGVADERREGLFEEFKEAFFKSNWTGQEGDIHDDNTALLGDKEVNRKRLLIEKWKMNEEEIEKLSRTIKRCQGFQDEGPCVPQQLSFWEQAKLGSVLKSEGEDTAAESTAAGGFSFSFGFDSGDEQEEEEEEEKVQDQDRVTTAPEQ
;
A
#
# COMPACT_ATOMS: atom_id res chain seq x y z
N MET A 1 -35.67 -1.46 82.33
CA MET A 1 -35.54 -0.46 81.24
C MET A 1 -34.44 0.53 81.62
N PRO A 2 -33.28 0.44 80.96
CA PRO A 2 -32.41 1.60 80.68
C PRO A 2 -32.08 1.67 79.17
N THR A 3 -32.20 2.82 78.49
CA THR A 3 -31.19 3.90 78.26
C THR A 3 -29.95 3.42 77.49
N HIS A 4 -29.38 4.09 76.48
CA HIS A 4 -29.48 5.46 75.94
C HIS A 4 -28.73 5.47 74.57
N GLU A 5 -28.91 6.54 73.77
CA GLU A 5 -28.01 7.13 72.74
C GLU A 5 -28.33 7.04 71.22
N ALA A 6 -28.59 8.26 70.70
CA ALA A 6 -28.10 8.96 69.50
C ALA A 6 -28.10 8.32 68.09
N PRO A 7 -28.44 9.10 67.04
CA PRO A 7 -28.59 8.59 65.67
C PRO A 7 -27.24 8.50 64.95
N PRO A 8 -27.00 7.49 64.09
CA PRO A 8 -25.71 7.33 63.44
C PRO A 8 -25.60 8.17 62.16
N THR A 9 -24.40 8.70 62.02
CA THR A 9 -23.76 9.37 60.90
C THR A 9 -23.74 8.52 59.62
N SER A 10 -23.99 9.17 58.47
CA SER A 10 -23.82 8.58 57.13
C SER A 10 -22.34 8.35 56.84
N ARG A 11 -21.91 7.09 56.82
CA ARG A 11 -20.61 6.65 56.31
C ARG A 11 -20.73 6.25 54.83
N GLN A 12 -19.90 6.85 53.98
CA GLN A 12 -19.63 6.39 52.62
C GLN A 12 -19.10 4.95 52.63
N PRO A 13 -19.58 4.04 51.75
CA PRO A 13 -18.94 2.75 51.57
C PRO A 13 -17.71 2.87 50.67
N GLN A 14 -16.57 2.40 51.17
CA GLN A 14 -15.34 2.18 50.42
C GLN A 14 -15.57 1.23 49.23
N ALA A 15 -15.14 1.64 48.04
CA ALA A 15 -15.17 0.80 46.84
C ALA A 15 -14.23 -0.41 47.00
N LYS A 16 -14.80 -1.61 47.01
CA LYS A 16 -14.06 -2.87 46.87
C LYS A 16 -13.49 -2.94 45.46
N LYS A 17 -12.16 -3.01 45.32
CA LYS A 17 -11.48 -3.37 44.07
C LYS A 17 -11.94 -4.76 43.62
N GLN A 18 -12.82 -4.84 42.62
CA GLN A 18 -13.10 -6.08 41.90
C GLN A 18 -11.90 -6.39 41.00
N ARG A 19 -11.20 -7.49 41.29
CA ARG A 19 -10.31 -8.13 40.33
C ARG A 19 -11.17 -8.67 39.19
N PHE A 20 -11.11 -8.03 38.03
CA PHE A 20 -11.64 -8.59 36.79
C PHE A 20 -10.75 -9.77 36.37
N ILE A 21 -11.22 -10.98 36.61
CA ILE A 21 -10.66 -12.18 35.96
C ILE A 21 -11.25 -12.19 34.56
N ILE A 22 -10.47 -11.75 33.57
CA ILE A 22 -10.80 -11.89 32.15
C ILE A 22 -10.73 -13.38 31.84
N ARG A 23 -11.87 -14.06 31.78
CA ARG A 23 -11.93 -15.41 31.18
C ARG A 23 -11.65 -15.25 29.69
N HIS A 24 -10.53 -15.81 29.23
CA HIS A 24 -10.26 -16.00 27.81
C HIS A 24 -11.24 -17.03 27.26
N GLU A 25 -12.42 -16.59 26.84
CA GLU A 25 -13.19 -17.35 25.87
C GLU A 25 -12.51 -17.16 24.51
N LYS A 26 -11.86 -18.23 24.01
CA LYS A 26 -11.46 -18.29 22.60
C LYS A 26 -12.71 -17.96 21.76
N PRO A 27 -12.64 -17.02 20.80
CA PRO A 27 -13.77 -16.80 19.92
C PRO A 27 -14.01 -18.11 19.15
N LYS A 28 -15.09 -18.80 19.51
CA LYS A 28 -15.62 -19.85 18.66
C LYS A 28 -16.25 -19.13 17.48
N MET A 29 -15.54 -19.07 16.36
CA MET A 29 -16.23 -18.96 15.08
C MET A 29 -17.30 -20.05 15.07
N THR A 30 -18.57 -19.67 15.01
CA THR A 30 -19.58 -20.61 14.55
C THR A 30 -19.31 -20.80 13.07
N THR A 31 -18.90 -22.00 12.69
CA THR A 31 -18.66 -22.48 11.32
C THR A 31 -19.86 -22.24 10.36
N GLN A 32 -20.99 -21.71 10.87
CA GLN A 32 -22.21 -21.44 10.13
C GLN A 32 -22.13 -20.24 9.17
N HIS A 33 -21.33 -19.19 9.43
CA HIS A 33 -21.32 -18.03 8.52
C HIS A 33 -20.60 -18.30 7.19
N VAL A 34 -19.47 -19.02 7.22
CA VAL A 34 -18.68 -19.38 6.02
C VAL A 34 -19.44 -20.38 5.13
N MET A 35 -20.32 -21.21 5.70
CA MET A 35 -21.10 -22.21 4.94
C MET A 35 -22.31 -21.65 4.17
N SER A 36 -22.57 -20.34 4.24
CA SER A 36 -23.75 -19.71 3.61
C SER A 36 -23.45 -18.92 2.33
N LEU A 37 -22.18 -18.70 2.01
CA LEU A 37 -21.77 -17.79 0.94
C LEU A 37 -21.79 -18.54 -0.41
N GLN A 38 -22.78 -18.23 -1.25
CA GLN A 38 -22.99 -18.89 -2.53
C GLN A 38 -22.64 -17.96 -3.69
N HIS A 39 -21.73 -18.42 -4.56
CA HIS A 39 -21.38 -17.67 -5.77
C HIS A 39 -22.64 -17.43 -6.64
N PRO A 40 -22.85 -16.22 -7.20
CA PRO A 40 -24.03 -15.89 -7.99
C PRO A 40 -24.29 -16.86 -9.14
N LEU A 41 -23.25 -17.34 -9.81
CA LEU A 41 -23.37 -18.35 -10.87
C LEU A 41 -23.37 -19.81 -10.38
N GLY A 42 -23.39 -20.07 -9.06
CA GLY A 42 -23.36 -21.43 -8.49
C GLY A 42 -22.01 -22.13 -8.53
N ILE A 43 -20.93 -21.39 -8.80
CA ILE A 43 -19.54 -21.85 -8.81
C ILE A 43 -19.11 -22.22 -7.39
N LYS A 44 -18.27 -23.23 -7.27
CA LYS A 44 -17.70 -23.71 -6.00
C LYS A 44 -16.16 -23.72 -6.07
N PRO A 45 -15.46 -23.75 -4.92
CA PRO A 45 -14.02 -24.02 -4.88
C PRO A 45 -13.67 -25.36 -5.53
N LEU A 46 -12.48 -25.46 -6.12
CA LEU A 46 -12.01 -26.67 -6.82
C LEU A 46 -12.03 -27.91 -5.92
N GLY A 47 -11.61 -27.75 -4.65
CA GLY A 47 -11.60 -28.82 -3.65
C GLY A 47 -12.97 -29.47 -3.40
N ASN A 48 -14.07 -28.72 -3.60
CA ASN A 48 -15.42 -29.25 -3.39
C ASN A 48 -15.77 -30.36 -4.39
N TYR A 49 -15.08 -30.45 -5.53
CA TYR A 49 -15.26 -31.54 -6.48
C TYR A 49 -15.06 -32.90 -5.81
N TYR A 50 -14.01 -33.05 -4.98
CA TYR A 50 -13.70 -34.33 -4.33
C TYR A 50 -14.78 -34.75 -3.34
N MET A 51 -15.42 -33.79 -2.67
CA MET A 51 -16.51 -34.05 -1.74
C MET A 51 -17.79 -34.42 -2.50
N ASP A 52 -18.16 -33.60 -3.48
CA ASP A 52 -19.39 -33.82 -4.25
C ASP A 52 -19.32 -35.09 -5.10
N ALA A 53 -18.14 -35.47 -5.60
CA ALA A 53 -17.92 -36.70 -6.38
C ALA A 53 -18.23 -37.99 -5.61
N THR A 54 -18.25 -37.95 -4.28
CA THR A 54 -18.61 -39.12 -3.44
C THR A 54 -20.11 -39.29 -3.25
N ARG A 55 -20.92 -38.31 -3.63
CA ARG A 55 -22.37 -38.33 -3.41
C ARG A 55 -23.08 -39.18 -4.45
N ALA A 56 -24.12 -39.91 -4.02
CA ALA A 56 -24.91 -40.76 -4.91
C ALA A 56 -25.71 -39.97 -5.98
N ASP A 57 -26.01 -38.69 -5.73
CA ASP A 57 -26.74 -37.80 -6.63
C ASP A 57 -25.83 -36.98 -7.57
N PHE A 58 -24.52 -37.24 -7.56
CA PHE A 58 -23.56 -36.48 -8.35
C PHE A 58 -23.65 -36.84 -9.84
N THR A 59 -23.96 -35.83 -10.66
CA THR A 59 -24.14 -35.98 -12.12
C THR A 59 -22.89 -35.63 -12.93
N GLY A 60 -21.71 -35.57 -12.30
CA GLY A 60 -20.47 -35.11 -12.94
C GLY A 60 -20.32 -33.58 -12.95
N SER A 61 -19.09 -33.13 -13.25
CA SER A 61 -18.77 -31.71 -13.44
C SER A 61 -19.32 -31.20 -14.79
N CYS A 62 -19.88 -29.99 -14.81
CA CYS A 62 -20.33 -29.39 -16.07
C CYS A 62 -19.19 -28.81 -16.92
N ARG A 63 -17.93 -28.81 -16.43
CA ARG A 63 -16.76 -28.30 -17.14
C ARG A 63 -16.60 -28.95 -18.51
N GLY A 64 -16.50 -30.29 -18.55
CA GLY A 64 -16.29 -31.06 -19.78
C GLY A 64 -17.38 -30.82 -20.83
N PRO A 65 -18.67 -31.03 -20.50
CA PRO A 65 -19.78 -30.77 -21.43
C PRO A 65 -19.88 -29.32 -21.90
N SER A 66 -19.49 -28.34 -21.07
CA SER A 66 -19.55 -26.92 -21.44
C SER A 66 -18.38 -26.47 -22.30
N LEU A 67 -17.15 -26.92 -22.01
CA LEU A 67 -15.93 -26.46 -22.69
C LEU A 67 -15.48 -27.36 -23.84
N GLY A 68 -16.01 -28.59 -23.94
CA GLY A 68 -15.59 -29.55 -24.96
C GLY A 68 -14.09 -29.82 -24.90
N ARG A 69 -13.37 -29.56 -26.01
CA ARG A 69 -11.91 -29.79 -26.08
C ARG A 69 -11.11 -28.80 -25.21
N LEU A 70 -11.65 -27.61 -24.95
CA LEU A 70 -11.00 -26.60 -24.10
C LEU A 70 -10.97 -27.04 -22.63
N ALA A 71 -11.79 -28.02 -22.23
CA ALA A 71 -11.80 -28.56 -20.86
C ALA A 71 -10.46 -29.19 -20.43
N ARG A 72 -9.54 -29.43 -21.38
CA ARG A 72 -8.18 -29.93 -21.12
C ARG A 72 -7.24 -28.86 -20.58
N LEU A 73 -7.55 -27.59 -20.81
CA LEU A 73 -6.80 -26.46 -20.27
C LEU A 73 -7.28 -26.15 -18.85
N THR A 74 -6.39 -25.66 -18.02
CA THR A 74 -6.75 -25.14 -16.69
C THR A 74 -7.48 -23.80 -16.84
N ASP A 75 -8.10 -23.30 -15.77
CA ASP A 75 -8.81 -22.03 -15.86
C ASP A 75 -7.85 -20.85 -16.04
N GLU A 76 -6.66 -20.92 -15.45
CA GLU A 76 -5.59 -19.94 -15.56
C GLU A 76 -5.16 -19.78 -17.03
N ILE A 77 -4.86 -20.88 -17.72
CA ILE A 77 -4.49 -20.85 -19.14
C ILE A 77 -5.65 -20.33 -20.01
N ILE A 78 -6.89 -20.66 -19.65
CA ILE A 78 -8.05 -20.11 -20.39
C ILE A 78 -8.12 -18.59 -20.17
N MET A 79 -7.93 -18.10 -18.95
CA MET A 79 -7.91 -16.66 -18.67
C MET A 79 -6.82 -15.94 -19.47
N GLU A 80 -5.59 -16.47 -19.52
CA GLU A 80 -4.51 -15.92 -20.35
C GLU A 80 -4.90 -15.82 -21.83
N ILE A 81 -5.62 -16.83 -22.35
CA ILE A 81 -6.14 -16.78 -23.73
C ILE A 81 -7.23 -15.71 -23.86
N LEU A 82 -8.12 -15.58 -22.88
CA LEU A 82 -9.20 -14.59 -22.90
C LEU A 82 -8.65 -13.15 -22.88
N ASP A 83 -7.57 -12.91 -22.14
CA ASP A 83 -6.92 -11.58 -22.06
C ASP A 83 -6.35 -11.11 -23.41
N LEU A 84 -6.11 -12.03 -24.35
CA LEU A 84 -5.68 -11.71 -25.72
C LEU A 84 -6.84 -11.38 -26.68
N LEU A 85 -8.09 -11.56 -26.25
CA LEU A 85 -9.26 -11.41 -27.11
C LEU A 85 -9.81 -9.99 -27.10
N SER A 86 -10.36 -9.57 -28.25
CA SER A 86 -11.07 -8.30 -28.32
C SER A 86 -12.37 -8.35 -27.48
N PRO A 87 -12.90 -7.21 -27.02
CA PRO A 87 -14.18 -7.17 -26.32
C PRO A 87 -15.33 -7.82 -27.10
N VAL A 88 -15.33 -7.71 -28.44
CA VAL A 88 -16.35 -8.34 -29.29
C VAL A 88 -16.23 -9.87 -29.28
N ASP A 89 -15.00 -10.38 -29.30
CA ASP A 89 -14.73 -11.82 -29.24
C ASP A 89 -15.08 -12.37 -27.85
N LEU A 90 -14.76 -11.65 -26.77
CA LEU A 90 -15.16 -12.02 -25.40
C LEU A 90 -16.68 -12.15 -25.27
N LEU A 91 -17.44 -11.17 -25.78
CA LEU A 91 -18.90 -11.21 -25.78
C LEU A 91 -19.43 -12.41 -26.58
N THR A 92 -18.87 -12.63 -27.76
CA THR A 92 -19.30 -13.72 -28.65
C THR A 92 -18.99 -15.08 -28.04
N LEU A 93 -17.79 -15.25 -27.49
CA LEU A 93 -17.33 -16.49 -26.87
C LEU A 93 -18.13 -16.81 -25.59
N GLY A 94 -18.39 -15.79 -24.76
CA GLY A 94 -19.22 -15.90 -23.56
C GLY A 94 -20.65 -16.38 -23.84
N ALA A 95 -21.18 -16.15 -25.05
CA ALA A 95 -22.51 -16.62 -25.46
C ALA A 95 -22.55 -18.10 -25.87
N THR A 96 -21.40 -18.77 -26.01
CA THR A 96 -21.33 -20.14 -26.57
C THR A 96 -21.50 -21.26 -25.54
N SER A 97 -21.16 -21.02 -24.26
CA SER A 97 -21.28 -22.03 -23.21
C SER A 97 -21.43 -21.40 -21.82
N ARG A 98 -21.97 -22.16 -20.86
CA ARG A 98 -22.19 -21.66 -19.50
C ARG A 98 -20.88 -21.35 -18.76
N VAL A 99 -19.86 -22.17 -18.94
CA VAL A 99 -18.55 -21.95 -18.30
C VAL A 99 -17.83 -20.77 -18.93
N LEU A 100 -17.83 -20.65 -20.27
CA LEU A 100 -17.25 -19.48 -20.95
C LEU A 100 -18.01 -18.19 -20.60
N TYR A 101 -19.32 -18.26 -20.39
CA TYR A 101 -20.07 -17.14 -19.82
C TYR A 101 -19.46 -16.68 -18.49
N GLY A 102 -19.20 -17.59 -17.54
CA GLY A 102 -18.59 -17.21 -16.27
C GLY A 102 -17.19 -16.62 -16.41
N LEU A 103 -16.32 -17.27 -17.19
CA LEU A 103 -14.92 -16.83 -17.38
C LEU A 103 -14.86 -15.45 -18.05
N THR A 104 -15.63 -15.23 -19.10
CA THR A 104 -15.68 -13.94 -19.83
C THR A 104 -16.42 -12.83 -19.07
N HIS A 105 -17.04 -13.13 -17.92
CA HIS A 105 -17.71 -12.14 -17.05
C HIS A 105 -16.91 -11.82 -15.79
N LEU A 106 -15.66 -12.27 -15.66
CA LEU A 106 -14.80 -11.88 -14.55
C LEU A 106 -14.53 -10.37 -14.64
N ASP A 107 -14.91 -9.63 -13.60
CA ASP A 107 -14.96 -8.17 -13.65
C ASP A 107 -13.58 -7.51 -13.76
N ASP A 108 -12.53 -8.14 -13.22
CA ASP A 108 -11.16 -7.62 -13.24
C ASP A 108 -10.61 -7.49 -14.68
N MET A 109 -10.91 -8.45 -15.56
CA MET A 109 -10.60 -8.35 -16.99
C MET A 109 -11.27 -7.14 -17.64
N TRP A 110 -12.54 -6.86 -17.29
CA TRP A 110 -13.26 -5.69 -17.79
C TRP A 110 -12.76 -4.39 -17.18
N LYS A 111 -12.26 -4.41 -15.93
CA LYS A 111 -11.58 -3.27 -15.30
C LYS A 111 -10.35 -2.87 -16.11
N THR A 112 -9.48 -3.84 -16.40
CA THR A 112 -8.29 -3.64 -17.24
C THR A 112 -8.65 -3.09 -18.61
N LEU A 113 -9.58 -3.72 -19.33
CA LEU A 113 -10.05 -3.24 -20.63
C LEU A 113 -10.63 -1.81 -20.57
N THR A 114 -11.34 -1.47 -19.50
CA THR A 114 -11.92 -0.13 -19.31
C THR A 114 -10.81 0.91 -19.12
N ILE A 115 -9.86 0.64 -18.22
CA ILE A 115 -8.76 1.55 -17.92
C ILE A 115 -7.83 1.71 -19.12
N GLU A 116 -7.48 0.63 -19.82
CA GLU A 116 -6.62 0.70 -21.00
C GLU A 116 -7.26 1.50 -22.14
N ARG A 117 -8.54 1.24 -22.43
CA ARG A 117 -9.24 1.85 -23.56
C ARG A 117 -9.71 3.27 -23.30
N PHE A 118 -10.22 3.54 -22.10
CA PHE A 118 -10.88 4.80 -21.78
C PHE A 118 -10.09 5.66 -20.77
N LYS A 119 -8.97 5.15 -20.22
CA LYS A 119 -8.21 5.84 -19.16
C LYS A 119 -9.16 6.22 -18.02
N GLY A 120 -9.26 7.50 -17.66
CA GLY A 120 -10.22 8.00 -16.66
C GLY A 120 -11.59 8.42 -17.19
N ASP A 121 -11.81 8.34 -18.51
CA ASP A 121 -13.05 8.81 -19.16
C ASP A 121 -14.12 7.71 -19.18
N TRP A 122 -14.61 7.37 -17.98
CA TRP A 122 -15.70 6.43 -17.76
C TRP A 122 -16.53 6.85 -16.57
N THR A 123 -17.75 6.33 -16.48
CA THR A 123 -18.66 6.58 -15.37
C THR A 123 -19.22 5.25 -14.90
N TRP A 124 -19.03 4.92 -13.62
CA TRP A 124 -19.48 3.65 -13.04
C TRP A 124 -20.96 3.34 -13.34
N GLN A 125 -21.23 2.11 -13.80
CA GLN A 125 -22.58 1.61 -14.16
C GLN A 125 -22.87 0.26 -13.52
N ASP A 126 -24.10 0.09 -13.02
CA ASP A 126 -24.72 -1.19 -12.63
C ASP A 126 -23.82 -2.14 -11.83
N ASP A 127 -23.02 -1.57 -10.92
CA ASP A 127 -22.10 -2.25 -10.01
C ASP A 127 -21.08 -3.19 -10.68
N THR A 128 -20.76 -3.01 -11.97
CA THR A 128 -19.75 -3.85 -12.65
C THR A 128 -18.90 -3.07 -13.66
N TRP A 129 -17.64 -3.50 -13.80
CA TRP A 129 -16.73 -3.00 -14.83
C TRP A 129 -17.20 -3.35 -16.23
N ARG A 130 -17.80 -4.53 -16.42
CA ARG A 130 -18.37 -4.94 -17.71
C ARG A 130 -19.50 -4.01 -18.16
N ALA A 131 -20.43 -3.66 -17.26
CA ALA A 131 -21.50 -2.71 -17.59
C ALA A 131 -20.92 -1.33 -17.90
N THR A 132 -19.95 -0.88 -17.10
CA THR A 132 -19.22 0.38 -17.30
C THR A 132 -18.57 0.44 -18.68
N PHE A 133 -17.82 -0.60 -19.07
CA PHE A 133 -17.19 -0.72 -20.38
C PHE A 133 -18.20 -0.66 -21.54
N LEU A 134 -19.26 -1.47 -21.45
CA LEU A 134 -20.24 -1.61 -22.52
C LEU A 134 -21.07 -0.33 -22.71
N LYS A 135 -21.48 0.31 -21.61
CA LYS A 135 -22.20 1.58 -21.64
C LYS A 135 -21.33 2.71 -22.18
N ARG A 136 -20.06 2.74 -21.79
CA ARG A 136 -19.10 3.74 -22.30
C ARG A 136 -18.78 3.51 -23.78
N SER A 137 -18.77 2.26 -24.24
CA SER A 137 -18.56 1.88 -25.64
C SER A 137 -19.76 2.20 -26.54
N ASP A 138 -20.99 1.93 -26.08
CA ASP A 138 -22.23 2.35 -26.74
C ASP A 138 -23.22 2.90 -25.69
N PRO A 139 -23.46 4.22 -25.67
CA PRO A 139 -24.39 4.84 -24.72
C PRO A 139 -25.82 4.28 -24.75
N ARG A 140 -26.22 3.64 -25.86
CA ARG A 140 -27.54 3.02 -26.02
C ARG A 140 -27.60 1.61 -25.44
N TYR A 141 -26.46 1.02 -25.06
CA TYR A 141 -26.43 -0.32 -24.49
C TYR A 141 -27.29 -0.39 -23.22
N ASP A 142 -28.16 -1.39 -23.16
CA ASP A 142 -29.00 -1.68 -22.00
C ASP A 142 -28.26 -2.63 -21.06
N THR A 143 -27.70 -2.07 -20.01
CA THR A 143 -26.93 -2.78 -18.99
C THR A 143 -27.79 -3.61 -18.04
N SER A 144 -29.12 -3.38 -18.00
CA SER A 144 -30.03 -4.15 -17.13
C SER A 144 -30.06 -5.64 -17.47
N MET A 145 -29.80 -5.99 -18.74
CA MET A 145 -29.69 -7.37 -19.18
C MET A 145 -28.52 -8.12 -18.55
N ILE A 146 -27.44 -7.44 -18.17
CA ILE A 146 -26.25 -8.07 -17.55
C ILE A 146 -26.64 -8.66 -16.20
N LEU A 147 -27.32 -7.86 -15.37
CA LEU A 147 -27.79 -8.28 -14.05
C LEU A 147 -28.85 -9.38 -14.14
N GLN A 148 -29.81 -9.24 -15.06
CA GLN A 148 -30.85 -10.25 -15.29
C GLN A 148 -30.27 -11.61 -15.74
N ASN A 149 -29.29 -11.59 -16.63
CA ASN A 149 -28.63 -12.80 -17.11
C ASN A 149 -27.81 -13.48 -16.00
N ARG A 150 -27.11 -12.70 -15.15
CA ARG A 150 -26.40 -13.24 -13.99
C ARG A 150 -27.32 -14.00 -13.04
N ASP A 151 -28.51 -13.46 -12.78
CA ASP A 151 -29.43 -14.05 -11.81
C ASP A 151 -30.13 -15.31 -12.34
N SER A 152 -30.38 -15.36 -13.65
CA SER A 152 -30.99 -16.51 -14.34
C SER A 152 -30.01 -17.63 -14.66
N MET A 153 -28.71 -17.33 -14.81
CA MET A 153 -27.68 -18.31 -15.15
C MET A 153 -27.09 -18.97 -13.90
N LYS A 154 -27.20 -20.31 -13.83
CA LYS A 154 -26.54 -21.12 -12.78
C LYS A 154 -25.77 -22.29 -13.40
N MET A 155 -24.55 -22.49 -12.93
CA MET A 155 -23.67 -23.60 -13.27
C MET A 155 -23.77 -24.66 -12.19
N LYS A 156 -24.40 -25.79 -12.53
CA LYS A 156 -24.47 -26.93 -11.62
C LYS A 156 -23.16 -27.70 -11.68
N ASN A 157 -22.53 -27.95 -10.54
CA ASN A 157 -21.28 -28.73 -10.43
C ASN A 157 -20.13 -28.13 -11.26
N PHE A 158 -19.99 -26.80 -11.26
CA PHE A 158 -18.79 -26.14 -11.75
C PHE A 158 -17.90 -25.76 -10.57
N TYR A 159 -16.61 -26.01 -10.73
CA TYR A 159 -15.61 -25.82 -9.68
C TYR A 159 -14.41 -25.09 -10.29
N SER A 160 -14.04 -23.95 -9.71
CA SER A 160 -12.98 -23.08 -10.22
C SER A 160 -12.54 -22.14 -9.10
N ASP A 161 -11.29 -22.23 -8.68
CA ASP A 161 -10.74 -21.29 -7.69
C ASP A 161 -10.49 -19.92 -8.34
N VAL A 162 -10.08 -19.88 -9.61
CA VAL A 162 -9.93 -18.65 -10.42
C VAL A 162 -11.18 -17.76 -10.38
N LEU A 163 -12.37 -18.35 -10.48
CA LEU A 163 -13.62 -17.58 -10.42
C LEU A 163 -14.21 -17.45 -9.01
N PHE A 164 -13.92 -18.40 -8.11
CA PHE A 164 -14.51 -18.40 -6.77
C PHE A 164 -13.72 -17.54 -5.78
N GLN A 165 -12.40 -17.55 -5.84
CA GLN A 165 -11.54 -16.86 -4.88
C GLN A 165 -11.77 -15.35 -4.87
N PRO A 166 -11.84 -14.64 -6.02
CA PRO A 166 -12.10 -13.20 -5.98
C PRO A 166 -13.48 -12.85 -5.41
N PHE A 167 -14.49 -13.65 -5.76
CA PHE A 167 -15.83 -13.52 -5.17
C PHE A 167 -15.81 -13.75 -3.65
N TYR A 168 -15.10 -14.77 -3.19
CA TYR A 168 -15.00 -15.09 -1.77
C TYR A 168 -14.34 -13.93 -1.01
N CYS A 169 -13.19 -13.46 -1.49
CA CYS A 169 -12.43 -12.37 -0.89
C CYS A 169 -13.20 -11.03 -0.91
N ALA A 170 -13.96 -10.74 -1.96
CA ALA A 170 -14.83 -9.57 -1.99
C ALA A 170 -16.02 -9.64 -1.00
N ALA A 171 -16.45 -10.85 -0.66
CA ALA A 171 -17.65 -11.07 0.15
C ALA A 171 -17.37 -11.29 1.64
N ILE A 172 -16.16 -11.70 2.00
CA ILE A 172 -15.74 -11.75 3.40
C ILE A 172 -15.32 -10.35 3.87
N GLY A 173 -15.85 -9.94 5.02
CA GLY A 173 -15.44 -8.70 5.67
C GLY A 173 -14.20 -8.88 6.55
N MET A 174 -13.65 -7.77 7.00
CA MET A 174 -12.44 -7.75 7.83
C MET A 174 -12.71 -8.04 9.32
N GLU A 175 -13.97 -8.17 9.74
CA GLU A 175 -14.38 -8.34 11.14
C GLU A 175 -13.64 -9.48 11.88
N PRO A 176 -13.33 -10.63 11.26
CA PRO A 176 -12.54 -11.67 11.91
C PRO A 176 -11.10 -11.27 12.31
N TYR A 177 -10.56 -10.21 11.68
CA TYR A 177 -9.15 -9.83 11.76
C TYR A 177 -8.92 -8.50 12.52
N THR A 178 -9.98 -7.89 13.07
CA THR A 178 -9.90 -6.59 13.76
C THR A 178 -9.61 -6.69 15.25
N ALA A 179 -9.70 -7.88 15.86
CA ALA A 179 -9.66 -8.04 17.31
C ALA A 179 -8.31 -7.71 17.97
N VAL A 180 -7.20 -7.88 17.26
CA VAL A 180 -5.85 -7.63 17.79
C VAL A 180 -5.47 -6.16 17.59
N GLU A 181 -5.22 -5.47 18.70
CA GLU A 181 -4.64 -4.12 18.76
C GLU A 181 -3.53 -4.11 19.83
N ASN A 182 -2.28 -4.22 19.40
CA ASN A 182 -1.09 -4.24 20.27
C ASN A 182 -0.04 -3.15 19.89
N ILE A 183 -0.30 -2.34 18.85
CA ILE A 183 0.43 -1.09 18.61
C ILE A 183 0.15 -0.12 19.78
N ASP A 184 1.21 0.48 20.30
CA ASP A 184 1.12 1.44 21.39
C ASP A 184 0.32 2.68 20.96
N ARG A 185 -0.53 3.19 21.84
CA ARG A 185 -1.45 4.31 21.56
C ARG A 185 -1.30 5.38 22.63
N ARG A 186 -0.94 6.59 22.19
CA ARG A 186 -0.61 7.71 23.08
C ARG A 186 -1.44 8.94 22.76
N SER A 187 -1.77 9.70 23.80
CA SER A 187 -2.37 11.04 23.70
C SER A 187 -1.58 11.98 24.62
N GLY A 188 -1.48 13.26 24.25
CA GLY A 188 -0.66 14.24 24.95
C GLY A 188 0.82 13.88 24.96
N LEU A 189 1.30 13.23 23.90
CA LEU A 189 2.70 12.83 23.74
C LEU A 189 3.54 14.08 23.48
N SER A 190 4.56 14.37 24.29
CA SER A 190 5.46 15.50 23.96
C SER A 190 6.42 15.13 22.83
N LEU A 191 6.98 16.13 22.14
CA LEU A 191 8.00 15.90 21.11
C LEU A 191 9.20 15.11 21.66
N GLU A 192 9.67 15.44 22.88
CA GLU A 192 10.79 14.73 23.52
C GLU A 192 10.43 13.28 23.81
N GLN A 193 9.23 13.01 24.31
CA GLN A 193 8.77 11.64 24.54
C GLN A 193 8.63 10.86 23.24
N PHE A 194 8.11 11.50 22.17
CA PHE A 194 8.05 10.89 20.85
C PHE A 194 9.44 10.46 20.36
N VAL A 195 10.42 11.37 20.45
CA VAL A 195 11.79 11.12 20.01
C VAL A 195 12.45 10.00 20.81
N GLU A 196 12.39 10.05 22.15
CA GLU A 196 13.07 9.06 22.99
C GLU A 196 12.41 7.68 22.98
N GLU A 197 11.07 7.62 22.98
CA GLU A 197 10.32 6.37 23.17
C GLU A 197 9.96 5.66 21.85
N TYR A 198 9.93 6.40 20.72
CA TYR A 198 9.43 5.88 19.44
C TYR A 198 10.36 6.13 18.26
N GLU A 199 10.78 7.38 18.01
CA GLU A 199 11.57 7.69 16.83
C GLU A 199 13.00 7.11 16.90
N LYS A 200 13.72 7.35 18.01
CA LYS A 200 15.08 6.81 18.23
C LYS A 200 15.11 5.28 18.28
N PRO A 201 14.19 4.59 18.97
CA PRO A 201 14.15 3.13 18.98
C PRO A 201 13.61 2.52 17.68
N GLY A 202 13.02 3.33 16.79
CA GLY A 202 12.37 2.85 15.57
C GLY A 202 11.12 2.02 15.84
N LYS A 203 10.25 2.48 16.76
CA LYS A 203 9.04 1.79 17.20
C LYS A 203 7.77 2.48 16.67
N PRO A 204 6.84 1.76 16.01
CA PRO A 204 5.56 2.32 15.59
C PRO A 204 4.69 2.77 16.77
N VAL A 205 3.90 3.82 16.55
CA VAL A 205 2.95 4.35 17.55
C VAL A 205 1.74 5.02 16.89
N ILE A 206 0.57 4.87 17.51
CA ILE A 206 -0.63 5.64 17.19
C ILE A 206 -0.70 6.87 18.10
N ILE A 207 -0.67 8.06 17.50
CA ILE A 207 -0.85 9.35 18.17
C ILE A 207 -2.33 9.71 18.08
N ALA A 208 -3.06 9.49 19.17
CA ALA A 208 -4.52 9.51 19.22
C ALA A 208 -5.14 10.91 19.09
N ASP A 209 -4.36 11.97 19.23
CA ASP A 209 -4.77 13.36 19.15
C ASP A 209 -3.98 14.18 18.12
N GLY A 210 -3.27 13.51 17.21
CA GLY A 210 -2.34 14.16 16.28
C GLY A 210 -2.96 15.08 15.23
N ALA A 211 -4.19 14.78 14.76
CA ALA A 211 -4.84 15.55 13.69
C ALA A 211 -6.19 16.16 14.11
N LYS A 212 -6.63 15.98 15.36
CA LYS A 212 -7.98 16.36 15.82
C LYS A 212 -8.33 17.84 15.68
N HIS A 213 -7.33 18.73 15.67
CA HIS A 213 -7.50 20.17 15.53
C HIS A 213 -7.55 20.65 14.08
N TRP A 214 -7.30 19.79 13.10
CA TRP A 214 -7.26 20.18 11.69
C TRP A 214 -8.65 20.55 11.17
N PRO A 215 -8.79 21.64 10.38
CA PRO A 215 -10.03 21.95 9.68
C PRO A 215 -10.57 20.79 8.85
N ALA A 216 -9.68 19.98 8.27
CA ALA A 216 -10.00 18.77 7.51
C ALA A 216 -10.99 17.85 8.24
N MET A 217 -10.84 17.67 9.55
CA MET A 217 -11.70 16.79 10.37
C MET A 217 -13.18 17.15 10.34
N THR A 218 -13.52 18.40 10.00
CA THR A 218 -14.90 18.88 9.93
C THR A 218 -15.36 19.20 8.51
N LYS A 219 -14.41 19.51 7.60
CA LYS A 219 -14.71 19.91 6.23
C LYS A 219 -14.74 18.73 5.28
N TRP A 220 -13.82 17.78 5.41
CA TRP A 220 -13.56 16.77 4.39
C TRP A 220 -14.61 15.66 4.46
N SER A 221 -15.48 15.62 3.44
CA SER A 221 -16.45 14.56 3.21
C SER A 221 -16.63 14.35 1.70
N THR A 222 -17.18 13.22 1.29
CA THR A 222 -17.51 12.96 -0.13
C THR A 222 -18.31 14.12 -0.75
N GLU A 223 -19.31 14.64 -0.03
CA GLU A 223 -20.13 15.76 -0.48
C GLU A 223 -19.32 17.05 -0.63
N TYR A 224 -18.39 17.32 0.29
CA TYR A 224 -17.51 18.49 0.20
C TYR A 224 -16.59 18.41 -1.01
N PHE A 225 -15.94 17.27 -1.25
CA PHE A 225 -15.06 17.08 -2.41
C PHE A 225 -15.83 17.19 -3.73
N LEU A 226 -17.00 16.55 -3.83
CA LEU A 226 -17.86 16.62 -5.01
C LEU A 226 -18.42 18.02 -5.28
N LYS A 227 -18.62 18.83 -4.24
CA LYS A 227 -19.07 20.22 -4.39
C LYS A 227 -17.92 21.15 -4.78
N THR A 228 -16.72 20.91 -4.26
CA THR A 228 -15.60 21.86 -4.34
C THR A 228 -14.70 21.59 -5.55
N TRP A 229 -14.43 20.32 -5.84
CA TRP A 229 -13.49 19.91 -6.89
C TRP A 229 -14.02 18.71 -7.71
N PRO A 230 -15.25 18.75 -8.27
CA PRO A 230 -15.83 17.61 -9.00
C PRO A 230 -15.00 17.15 -10.20
N ASP A 231 -14.39 18.11 -10.89
CA ASP A 231 -13.64 17.89 -12.14
C ASP A 231 -12.12 17.76 -11.92
N ALA A 232 -11.64 17.86 -10.67
CA ALA A 232 -10.22 17.64 -10.38
C ALA A 232 -9.84 16.21 -10.75
N VAL A 233 -8.80 16.08 -11.59
CA VAL A 233 -8.28 14.79 -12.05
C VAL A 233 -7.21 14.33 -11.07
N LEU A 234 -7.43 13.20 -10.40
CA LEU A 234 -6.50 12.63 -9.42
C LEU A 234 -6.09 11.21 -9.83
N ARG A 235 -4.90 10.80 -9.40
CA ARG A 235 -4.35 9.47 -9.64
C ARG A 235 -4.97 8.46 -8.68
N ALA A 236 -5.58 7.42 -9.23
CA ALA A 236 -5.97 6.21 -8.53
C ALA A 236 -5.22 5.02 -9.10
N GLU A 237 -4.23 4.53 -8.36
CA GLU A 237 -3.27 3.52 -8.79
C GLU A 237 -2.62 3.89 -10.14
N SER A 238 -3.05 3.25 -11.22
CA SER A 238 -2.51 3.40 -12.58
C SER A 238 -3.35 4.33 -13.49
N VAL A 239 -4.44 4.92 -12.98
CA VAL A 239 -5.36 5.73 -13.79
C VAL A 239 -5.59 7.11 -13.20
N ASP A 240 -5.48 8.15 -14.03
CA ASP A 240 -5.94 9.50 -13.70
C ASP A 240 -7.45 9.60 -13.97
N VAL A 241 -8.24 9.91 -12.95
CA VAL A 241 -9.71 9.93 -13.00
C VAL A 241 -10.26 11.17 -12.30
N THR A 242 -11.38 11.71 -12.80
CA THR A 242 -12.04 12.84 -12.15
C THR A 242 -12.59 12.44 -10.78
N MET A 243 -12.54 13.36 -9.82
CA MET A 243 -13.08 13.22 -8.47
C MET A 243 -14.50 12.64 -8.49
N GLN A 244 -15.38 13.19 -9.34
CA GLN A 244 -16.77 12.74 -9.45
C GLN A 244 -16.92 11.30 -9.94
N ASN A 245 -16.12 10.88 -10.92
CA ASN A 245 -16.18 9.52 -11.45
C ASN A 245 -15.63 8.52 -10.42
N TYR A 246 -14.55 8.90 -9.72
CA TYR A 246 -13.96 8.08 -8.68
C TYR A 246 -14.92 7.85 -7.51
N PHE A 247 -15.52 8.91 -6.95
CA PHE A 247 -16.48 8.74 -5.85
C PHE A 247 -17.72 7.93 -6.26
N LYS A 248 -18.20 8.09 -7.49
CA LYS A 248 -19.31 7.28 -8.00
C LYS A 248 -18.95 5.80 -8.08
N TYR A 249 -17.72 5.48 -8.45
CA TYR A 249 -17.18 4.12 -8.40
C TYR A 249 -17.04 3.61 -6.96
N ALA A 250 -16.37 4.37 -6.09
CA ALA A 250 -16.07 3.97 -4.72
C ALA A 250 -17.34 3.65 -3.91
N GLN A 251 -18.43 4.41 -4.13
CA GLN A 251 -19.71 4.18 -3.45
C GLN A 251 -20.45 2.90 -3.86
N GLY A 252 -20.17 2.36 -5.06
CA GLY A 252 -20.93 1.23 -5.64
C GLY A 252 -20.11 -0.04 -5.86
N THR A 253 -18.79 0.02 -5.71
CA THR A 253 -17.91 -1.09 -6.07
C THR A 253 -18.01 -2.27 -5.12
N LYS A 254 -17.98 -3.47 -5.70
CA LYS A 254 -17.91 -4.76 -5.01
C LYS A 254 -16.62 -5.50 -5.34
N ASP A 255 -15.63 -4.76 -5.84
CA ASP A 255 -14.32 -5.32 -6.15
C ASP A 255 -13.69 -5.88 -4.87
N GLU A 256 -12.95 -6.98 -5.03
CA GLU A 256 -12.08 -7.54 -3.99
C GLU A 256 -10.97 -6.55 -3.63
N SER A 257 -10.33 -5.98 -4.65
CA SER A 257 -9.32 -4.93 -4.55
C SER A 257 -9.81 -3.68 -5.30
N PRO A 258 -10.59 -2.82 -4.64
CA PRO A 258 -11.07 -1.59 -5.26
C PRO A 258 -9.91 -0.65 -5.64
N LEU A 259 -10.07 0.10 -6.74
CA LEU A 259 -9.12 1.17 -7.09
C LEU A 259 -8.90 2.10 -5.91
N TYR A 260 -7.64 2.38 -5.63
CA TYR A 260 -7.23 3.21 -4.51
C TYR A 260 -6.65 4.55 -4.98
N LEU A 261 -7.34 5.65 -4.67
CA LEU A 261 -6.87 7.00 -4.96
C LEU A 261 -5.67 7.31 -4.07
N PHE A 262 -4.54 7.59 -4.70
CA PHE A 262 -3.26 7.84 -4.07
C PHE A 262 -2.52 8.91 -4.88
N ASP A 263 -2.78 10.18 -4.55
CA ASP A 263 -2.39 11.30 -5.41
C ASP A 263 -1.36 12.20 -4.72
N LYS A 264 -0.22 12.39 -5.39
CA LYS A 264 0.89 13.25 -4.94
C LYS A 264 0.70 14.73 -5.27
N LYS A 265 -0.05 15.04 -6.33
CA LYS A 265 -0.27 16.40 -6.86
C LYS A 265 -1.56 17.05 -6.35
N PHE A 266 -2.19 16.48 -5.33
CA PHE A 266 -3.50 16.91 -4.83
C PHE A 266 -3.49 18.35 -4.33
N GLY A 267 -2.35 18.81 -3.81
CA GLY A 267 -2.17 20.20 -3.37
C GLY A 267 -2.23 21.20 -4.52
N GLU A 268 -1.78 20.80 -5.71
CA GLU A 268 -1.84 21.62 -6.92
C GLU A 268 -3.20 21.47 -7.63
N ARG A 269 -3.79 20.28 -7.59
CA ARG A 269 -5.05 19.92 -8.27
C ARG A 269 -6.30 20.39 -7.51
N CYS A 270 -6.23 20.53 -6.18
CA CYS A 270 -7.33 20.94 -5.32
C CYS A 270 -6.98 22.24 -4.58
N GLN A 271 -7.28 23.39 -5.18
CA GLN A 271 -6.90 24.70 -4.63
C GLN A 271 -7.42 24.90 -3.19
N GLY A 272 -6.52 25.26 -2.27
CA GLY A 272 -6.82 25.55 -0.87
C GLY A 272 -6.86 24.31 0.04
N ILE A 273 -6.74 23.09 -0.50
CA ILE A 273 -6.82 21.85 0.31
C ILE A 273 -5.75 21.77 1.40
N LEU A 274 -4.55 22.31 1.13
CA LEU A 274 -3.42 22.27 2.07
C LEU A 274 -3.62 23.21 3.27
N GLU A 275 -4.54 24.18 3.20
CA GLU A 275 -4.86 25.08 4.31
C GLU A 275 -5.65 24.37 5.42
N ASP A 276 -6.19 23.19 5.13
CA ASP A 276 -7.01 22.40 6.06
C ASP A 276 -6.18 21.47 6.96
N MET A 277 -4.86 21.48 6.83
CA MET A 277 -3.94 20.61 7.55
C MET A 277 -2.58 21.28 7.79
N GLU A 278 -1.78 20.67 8.65
CA GLU A 278 -0.38 21.08 8.89
C GLU A 278 0.50 19.86 9.08
N VAL A 279 1.83 20.01 8.99
CA VAL A 279 2.74 18.93 9.39
C VAL A 279 2.81 18.89 10.93
N PRO A 280 2.45 17.74 11.56
CA PRO A 280 2.52 17.61 13.01
C PRO A 280 3.93 17.90 13.54
N GLU A 281 4.04 18.43 14.76
CA GLU A 281 5.32 18.88 15.31
C GLU A 281 6.41 17.80 15.35
N TYR A 282 6.01 16.53 15.52
CA TYR A 282 6.87 15.36 15.51
C TYR A 282 7.65 15.15 14.21
N PHE A 283 7.11 15.66 13.08
CA PHE A 283 7.60 15.33 11.73
C PHE A 283 8.06 16.57 10.96
N ARG A 284 8.27 17.71 11.64
CA ARG A 284 8.73 18.96 11.00
C ARG A 284 10.21 18.94 10.61
N GLU A 285 11.01 18.08 11.22
CA GLU A 285 12.39 17.87 10.80
C GLU A 285 12.40 17.02 9.53
N ASP A 286 12.49 17.69 8.38
CA ASP A 286 12.48 17.03 7.08
C ASP A 286 13.62 17.56 6.18
N PHE A 287 14.71 16.80 6.14
CA PHE A 287 15.91 17.12 5.38
C PHE A 287 15.68 17.04 3.87
N PHE A 288 14.78 16.19 3.37
CA PHE A 288 14.44 16.23 1.93
C PHE A 288 13.79 17.57 1.55
N GLY A 289 13.12 18.25 2.48
CA GLY A 289 12.62 19.61 2.27
C GLY A 289 13.70 20.62 1.88
N MET A 290 14.97 20.38 2.21
CA MET A 290 16.10 21.24 1.81
C MET A 290 16.37 21.24 0.30
N MET A 291 15.86 20.25 -0.42
CA MET A 291 15.99 20.16 -1.88
C MET A 291 14.97 21.06 -2.61
N GLY A 292 14.04 21.69 -1.89
CA GLY A 292 12.97 22.49 -2.50
C GLY A 292 12.14 21.64 -3.47
N ASP A 293 11.84 22.18 -4.64
CA ASP A 293 11.03 21.51 -5.68
C ASP A 293 11.74 20.30 -6.32
N GLN A 294 13.05 20.12 -6.08
CA GLN A 294 13.80 18.98 -6.59
C GLN A 294 13.69 17.74 -5.70
N ARG A 295 13.04 17.85 -4.54
CA ARG A 295 12.85 16.73 -3.61
C ARG A 295 12.05 15.58 -4.25
N PRO A 296 12.23 14.34 -3.76
CA PRO A 296 11.32 13.26 -4.10
C PRO A 296 9.88 13.54 -3.65
N ASP A 297 8.93 12.94 -4.34
CA ASP A 297 7.52 12.86 -3.94
C ASP A 297 7.43 12.39 -2.49
N TYR A 298 6.66 13.11 -1.68
CA TYR A 298 6.73 12.96 -0.22
C TYR A 298 5.38 13.05 0.48
N ARG A 299 4.32 13.45 -0.21
CA ARG A 299 3.00 13.63 0.39
C ARG A 299 1.93 13.10 -0.55
N TRP A 300 0.93 12.44 0.00
CA TRP A 300 -0.18 11.91 -0.76
C TRP A 300 -1.49 12.09 -0.02
N ILE A 301 -2.54 12.44 -0.77
CA ILE A 301 -3.92 12.19 -0.32
C ILE A 301 -4.31 10.79 -0.72
N ILE A 302 -4.98 10.12 0.21
CA ILE A 302 -5.39 8.73 0.07
C ILE A 302 -6.88 8.66 0.29
N ILE A 303 -7.62 8.24 -0.73
CA ILE A 303 -9.08 8.07 -0.66
C ILE A 303 -9.43 6.68 -1.16
N GLY A 304 -10.17 5.89 -0.41
CA GLY A 304 -10.55 4.54 -0.84
C GLY A 304 -11.76 3.99 -0.12
N PRO A 305 -12.59 3.19 -0.80
CA PRO A 305 -13.70 2.51 -0.14
C PRO A 305 -13.21 1.40 0.79
N ALA A 306 -14.09 0.87 1.62
CA ALA A 306 -13.78 -0.32 2.43
C ALA A 306 -13.20 -1.46 1.56
N ARG A 307 -12.27 -2.25 2.14
CA ARG A 307 -11.45 -3.31 1.51
C ARG A 307 -10.25 -2.83 0.68
N SER A 308 -10.23 -1.58 0.20
CA SER A 308 -9.04 -1.02 -0.46
C SER A 308 -7.89 -0.83 0.53
N GLY A 309 -6.67 -0.66 0.03
CA GLY A 309 -5.50 -0.50 0.88
C GLY A 309 -4.19 -0.75 0.15
N SER A 310 -3.13 -0.99 0.93
CA SER A 310 -1.79 -1.26 0.41
C SER A 310 -1.27 -2.57 0.97
N THR A 311 -0.78 -3.45 0.10
CA THR A 311 -0.14 -4.74 0.46
C THR A 311 1.17 -4.51 1.21
N PHE A 312 1.85 -5.58 1.65
CA PHE A 312 3.09 -5.44 2.41
C PHE A 312 4.20 -4.73 1.61
N HIS A 313 4.68 -3.62 2.16
CA HIS A 313 5.81 -2.88 1.62
C HIS A 313 6.65 -2.25 2.73
N LYS A 314 7.83 -1.75 2.36
CA LYS A 314 8.61 -0.78 3.13
C LYS A 314 8.53 0.56 2.41
N ASP A 315 8.55 1.65 3.16
CA ASP A 315 8.62 2.99 2.55
C ASP A 315 9.92 3.17 1.75
N PRO A 316 9.87 3.83 0.58
CA PRO A 316 11.02 3.98 -0.30
C PRO A 316 12.09 4.88 0.32
N ASN A 317 13.28 4.84 -0.28
CA ASN A 317 14.43 5.69 0.09
C ASN A 317 14.85 5.56 1.57
N ALA A 318 14.47 4.47 2.25
CA ALA A 318 14.62 4.27 3.69
C ALA A 318 14.05 5.43 4.54
N THR A 319 13.01 6.09 4.05
CA THR A 319 12.30 7.15 4.77
C THR A 319 11.46 6.58 5.92
N SER A 320 11.10 7.45 6.87
CA SER A 320 10.01 7.18 7.81
C SER A 320 8.77 7.91 7.30
N ALA A 321 7.59 7.49 7.74
CA ALA A 321 6.34 8.09 7.34
C ALA A 321 5.40 8.35 8.52
N TRP A 322 4.40 9.20 8.29
CA TRP A 322 3.24 9.32 9.14
C TRP A 322 1.96 9.34 8.31
N ASN A 323 0.89 8.75 8.84
CA ASN A 323 -0.41 8.63 8.17
C ASN A 323 -1.54 9.11 9.09
N ALA A 324 -2.16 10.23 8.76
CA ALA A 324 -3.29 10.81 9.48
C ALA A 324 -4.62 10.38 8.86
N VAL A 325 -5.48 9.74 9.65
CA VAL A 325 -6.83 9.34 9.21
C VAL A 325 -7.81 10.48 9.45
N ILE A 326 -8.40 11.01 8.39
CA ILE A 326 -9.34 12.14 8.44
C ILE A 326 -10.79 11.65 8.51
N THR A 327 -11.12 10.58 7.79
CA THR A 327 -12.42 9.90 7.87
C THR A 327 -12.21 8.39 7.82
N GLY A 328 -13.10 7.64 8.48
CA GLY A 328 -13.08 6.18 8.48
C GLY A 328 -12.03 5.58 9.43
N SER A 329 -11.60 4.36 9.14
CA SER A 329 -10.58 3.67 9.92
C SER A 329 -9.72 2.72 9.10
N LYS A 330 -8.46 2.59 9.49
CA LYS A 330 -7.44 1.77 8.81
C LYS A 330 -6.90 0.72 9.76
N LYS A 331 -6.97 -0.56 9.38
CA LYS A 331 -6.26 -1.66 10.07
C LYS A 331 -4.84 -1.72 9.55
N TRP A 332 -3.89 -1.66 10.47
CA TRP A 332 -2.46 -1.82 10.23
C TRP A 332 -2.00 -3.18 10.73
N ILE A 333 -1.12 -3.80 9.96
CA ILE A 333 -0.32 -4.96 10.37
C ILE A 333 1.13 -4.72 9.95
N MET A 334 2.05 -4.83 10.91
CA MET A 334 3.43 -4.37 10.76
C MET A 334 4.41 -5.41 11.30
N PHE A 335 5.45 -5.69 10.52
CA PHE A 335 6.56 -6.56 10.91
C PHE A 335 7.84 -5.74 10.99
N PRO A 336 8.70 -6.02 11.99
CA PRO A 336 9.97 -5.31 12.12
C PRO A 336 10.88 -5.58 10.90
N PRO A 337 11.87 -4.72 10.61
CA PRO A 337 12.64 -4.78 9.37
C PRO A 337 13.33 -6.11 9.06
N HIS A 338 13.66 -6.90 10.09
CA HIS A 338 14.35 -8.19 9.97
C HIS A 338 13.41 -9.39 9.82
N MET A 339 12.09 -9.17 9.87
CA MET A 339 11.08 -10.23 9.85
C MET A 339 10.25 -10.11 8.57
N LEU A 340 10.37 -11.11 7.70
CA LEU A 340 9.55 -11.19 6.49
C LEU A 340 8.12 -11.59 6.85
N PRO A 341 7.09 -10.86 6.36
CA PRO A 341 5.71 -11.28 6.52
C PRO A 341 5.47 -12.65 5.87
N PRO A 342 4.66 -13.55 6.46
CA PRO A 342 4.35 -14.83 5.85
C PRO A 342 3.73 -14.67 4.45
N GLY A 343 4.16 -15.49 3.49
CA GLY A 343 3.71 -15.40 2.10
C GLY A 343 4.36 -14.28 1.28
N VAL A 344 5.20 -13.45 1.90
CA VAL A 344 6.04 -12.45 1.21
C VAL A 344 7.43 -13.04 1.02
N PHE A 345 7.93 -12.93 -0.21
CA PHE A 345 9.26 -13.40 -0.60
C PHE A 345 10.00 -12.26 -1.28
N THR A 346 11.29 -12.12 -0.97
CA THR A 346 12.16 -11.13 -1.59
C THR A 346 13.42 -11.79 -2.12
N ASN A 347 14.04 -11.20 -3.13
CA ASN A 347 15.43 -11.49 -3.49
C ASN A 347 16.40 -10.84 -2.48
N ASP A 348 17.70 -11.16 -2.58
CA ASP A 348 18.72 -10.76 -1.59
C ASP A 348 18.85 -9.25 -1.41
N ASP A 349 18.61 -8.46 -2.46
CA ASP A 349 18.67 -7.01 -2.44
C ASP A 349 17.31 -6.33 -2.22
N GLU A 350 16.25 -7.11 -2.01
CA GLU A 350 14.86 -6.67 -1.86
C GLU A 350 14.35 -5.79 -3.02
N SER A 351 14.93 -5.91 -4.23
CA SER A 351 14.44 -5.21 -5.42
C SER A 351 13.15 -5.81 -5.98
N GLU A 352 12.94 -7.11 -5.78
CA GLU A 352 11.73 -7.82 -6.17
C GLU A 352 11.01 -8.36 -4.94
N VAL A 353 9.73 -8.01 -4.82
CA VAL A 353 8.87 -8.46 -3.73
C VAL A 353 7.69 -9.22 -4.33
N THR A 354 7.62 -10.51 -4.04
CA THR A 354 6.47 -11.36 -4.37
C THR A 354 5.58 -11.47 -3.14
N SER A 355 4.32 -11.11 -3.27
CA SER A 355 3.32 -11.15 -2.18
C SER A 355 1.98 -11.68 -2.71
N PRO A 356 1.04 -12.09 -1.84
CA PRO A 356 -0.30 -12.48 -2.30
C PRO A 356 -0.97 -11.37 -3.11
N VAL A 357 -1.83 -11.77 -4.04
CA VAL A 357 -2.39 -10.88 -5.06
C VAL A 357 -3.27 -9.82 -4.43
N SER A 358 -3.97 -10.15 -3.33
CA SER A 358 -4.81 -9.20 -2.61
C SER A 358 -4.57 -9.22 -1.09
N LEU A 359 -4.97 -8.12 -0.44
CA LEU A 359 -4.96 -8.00 1.02
C LEU A 359 -5.80 -9.11 1.68
N MET A 360 -7.00 -9.32 1.18
CA MET A 360 -7.93 -10.29 1.79
C MET A 360 -7.47 -11.73 1.58
N GLU A 361 -6.84 -12.03 0.45
CA GLU A 361 -6.16 -13.31 0.23
C GLU A 361 -5.10 -13.54 1.30
N TRP A 362 -4.28 -12.52 1.59
CA TRP A 362 -3.27 -12.63 2.64
C TRP A 362 -3.91 -12.92 4.02
N PHE A 363 -4.95 -12.17 4.39
CA PHE A 363 -5.66 -12.38 5.67
C PHE A 363 -6.29 -13.78 5.76
N SER A 364 -6.83 -14.28 4.65
CA SER A 364 -7.47 -15.60 4.61
C SER A 364 -6.49 -16.75 4.75
N ASN A 365 -5.31 -16.64 4.12
CA ASN A 365 -4.38 -17.75 3.98
C ASN A 365 -3.23 -17.72 5.00
N PHE A 366 -2.79 -16.54 5.42
CA PHE A 366 -1.54 -16.37 6.18
C PHE A 366 -1.74 -15.75 7.57
N TYR A 367 -2.80 -14.99 7.82
CA TYR A 367 -2.98 -14.32 9.12
C TYR A 367 -2.94 -15.29 10.31
N ALA A 368 -3.57 -16.45 10.18
CA ALA A 368 -3.61 -17.44 11.26
C ALA A 368 -2.21 -17.92 11.69
N SER A 369 -1.24 -17.98 10.77
CA SER A 369 0.14 -18.40 11.11
C SER A 369 0.88 -17.36 11.94
N THR A 370 0.53 -16.08 11.82
CA THR A 370 1.13 -14.98 12.59
C THR A 370 0.80 -15.06 14.08
N GLN A 371 -0.27 -15.78 14.43
CA GLN A 371 -0.75 -15.92 15.82
C GLN A 371 -0.22 -17.20 16.50
N ILE A 372 0.56 -18.02 15.79
CA ILE A 372 1.13 -19.28 16.29
C ILE A 372 2.28 -19.07 17.27
N PRO A 373 3.29 -18.19 17.00
CA PRO A 373 4.44 -18.05 17.89
C PRO A 373 4.04 -17.69 19.31
N ASP A 374 4.62 -18.35 20.31
CA ASP A 374 4.32 -18.05 21.73
C ASP A 374 4.99 -16.75 22.19
N ASP A 375 6.17 -16.41 21.62
CA ASP A 375 6.87 -15.17 21.91
C ASP A 375 6.16 -13.98 21.25
N PRO A 376 5.66 -13.00 22.02
CA PRO A 376 5.06 -11.78 21.46
C PRO A 376 6.01 -10.99 20.55
N ALA A 377 7.33 -11.11 20.71
CA ALA A 377 8.30 -10.44 19.85
C ALA A 377 8.36 -11.04 18.43
N GLU A 378 7.88 -12.27 18.26
CA GLU A 378 7.77 -12.95 16.96
C GLU A 378 6.41 -12.71 16.28
N ARG A 379 5.52 -11.93 16.90
CA ARG A 379 4.20 -11.58 16.37
C ARG A 379 4.22 -10.19 15.72
N PRO A 380 3.38 -9.95 14.71
CA PRO A 380 3.24 -8.62 14.15
C PRO A 380 2.67 -7.63 15.17
N LEU A 381 3.00 -6.36 14.95
CA LEU A 381 2.26 -5.26 15.54
C LEU A 381 1.02 -4.96 14.70
N GLU A 382 -0.11 -4.81 15.36
CA GLU A 382 -1.43 -4.62 14.78
C GLU A 382 -2.18 -3.52 15.51
N GLY A 383 -2.96 -2.73 14.78
CA GLY A 383 -3.75 -1.66 15.38
C GLY A 383 -4.73 -1.06 14.39
N ILE A 384 -5.80 -0.46 14.90
CA ILE A 384 -6.75 0.29 14.08
C ILE A 384 -6.51 1.78 14.30
N CYS A 385 -6.00 2.46 13.27
CA CYS A 385 -5.89 3.91 13.25
C CYS A 385 -7.26 4.49 12.89
N ARG A 386 -7.83 5.29 13.78
CA ARG A 386 -9.18 5.85 13.68
C ARG A 386 -9.13 7.33 13.31
N GLU A 387 -10.30 7.87 12.99
CA GLU A 387 -10.49 9.29 12.73
C GLU A 387 -9.78 10.21 13.75
N GLY A 388 -8.97 11.13 13.24
CA GLY A 388 -8.20 12.13 13.98
C GLY A 388 -6.87 11.61 14.55
N GLU A 389 -6.56 10.33 14.35
CA GLU A 389 -5.32 9.71 14.82
C GLU A 389 -4.26 9.68 13.72
N ILE A 390 -2.99 9.63 14.15
CA ILE A 390 -1.84 9.54 13.26
C ILE A 390 -1.04 8.28 13.57
N MET A 391 -0.78 7.46 12.56
CA MET A 391 0.17 6.34 12.64
C MET A 391 1.57 6.85 12.32
N PHE A 392 2.55 6.62 13.20
CA PHE A 392 3.97 6.77 12.88
C PHE A 392 4.54 5.44 12.38
N VAL A 393 5.16 5.47 11.20
CA VAL A 393 5.82 4.33 10.54
C VAL A 393 7.33 4.60 10.51
N PRO A 394 8.12 3.93 11.36
CA PRO A 394 9.57 4.05 11.31
C PRO A 394 10.13 3.39 10.05
N ARG A 395 11.26 3.91 9.55
CA ARG A 395 11.95 3.34 8.38
C ARG A 395 12.09 1.81 8.44
N GLY A 396 11.95 1.19 7.27
CA GLY A 396 12.24 -0.22 7.07
C GLY A 396 11.23 -1.20 7.65
N TRP A 397 10.18 -0.74 8.35
CA TRP A 397 9.10 -1.61 8.80
C TRP A 397 8.27 -2.09 7.62
N TRP A 398 8.10 -3.40 7.52
CA TRP A 398 7.11 -4.00 6.63
C TRP A 398 5.72 -3.66 7.15
N HIS A 399 4.85 -3.16 6.30
CA HIS A 399 3.48 -2.85 6.71
C HIS A 399 2.48 -3.06 5.59
N ALA A 400 1.30 -3.55 5.97
CA ALA A 400 0.11 -3.59 5.12
C ALA A 400 -1.04 -2.86 5.82
N VAL A 401 -1.88 -2.23 5.02
CA VAL A 401 -2.96 -1.36 5.50
C VAL A 401 -4.25 -1.70 4.78
N VAL A 402 -5.33 -1.92 5.53
CA VAL A 402 -6.67 -2.17 4.97
C VAL A 402 -7.65 -1.11 5.47
N ASN A 403 -8.40 -0.51 4.55
CA ASN A 403 -9.51 0.37 4.89
C ASN A 403 -10.70 -0.49 5.38
N LEU A 404 -11.11 -0.27 6.62
CA LEU A 404 -12.28 -0.94 7.21
C LEU A 404 -13.59 -0.26 6.79
N ASP A 405 -13.50 1.05 6.52
CA ASP A 405 -14.58 1.93 6.10
C ASP A 405 -14.14 2.72 4.85
N ASP A 406 -15.03 3.52 4.27
CA ASP A 406 -14.65 4.53 3.29
C ASP A 406 -13.75 5.57 3.98
N CYS A 407 -12.51 5.66 3.50
CA CYS A 407 -11.42 6.35 4.19
C CYS A 407 -10.88 7.52 3.37
N ILE A 408 -10.65 8.64 4.04
CA ILE A 408 -9.80 9.75 3.58
C ILE A 408 -8.65 9.88 4.57
N ALA A 409 -7.42 9.90 4.06
CA ALA A 409 -6.22 10.05 4.86
C ALA A 409 -5.17 10.88 4.13
N ILE A 410 -4.22 11.41 4.91
CA ILE A 410 -3.01 12.05 4.39
C ILE A 410 -1.81 11.30 4.92
N THR A 411 -0.86 11.02 4.05
CA THR A 411 0.43 10.43 4.43
C THR A 411 1.57 11.30 3.95
N GLN A 412 2.64 11.37 4.73
CA GLN A 412 3.89 11.97 4.26
C GLN A 412 5.11 11.17 4.71
N ASN A 413 6.10 11.11 3.82
CA ASN A 413 7.41 10.55 4.09
C ASN A 413 8.38 11.69 4.39
N TYR A 414 9.29 11.46 5.34
CA TYR A 414 10.23 12.48 5.79
C TYR A 414 11.59 11.87 6.14
N VAL A 415 12.62 12.72 6.07
CA VAL A 415 13.98 12.37 6.51
C VAL A 415 14.37 13.27 7.68
N GLY A 416 14.36 12.71 8.88
CA GLY A 416 14.83 13.37 10.09
C GLY A 416 16.23 12.90 10.50
N SER A 417 16.68 13.39 11.65
CA SER A 417 17.96 13.04 12.27
C SER A 417 18.10 11.54 12.53
N GLN A 418 17.00 10.83 12.82
CA GLN A 418 17.04 9.42 13.19
C GLN A 418 17.14 8.45 12.00
N ASN A 419 16.78 8.85 10.78
CA ASN A 419 16.82 8.01 9.58
C ASN A 419 17.75 8.53 8.45
N LEU A 420 18.36 9.71 8.62
CA LEU A 420 19.27 10.31 7.62
C LEU A 420 20.38 9.38 7.14
N LYS A 421 21.01 8.62 8.06
CA LYS A 421 22.11 7.72 7.71
C LYS A 421 21.64 6.64 6.73
N GLU A 422 20.53 5.99 7.05
CA GLU A 422 19.98 4.90 6.27
C GLU A 422 19.44 5.40 4.93
N THR A 423 18.82 6.59 4.89
CA THR A 423 18.45 7.23 3.63
C THR A 423 19.68 7.50 2.75
N MET A 424 20.74 8.11 3.28
CA MET A 424 21.97 8.35 2.52
C MET A 424 22.61 7.04 2.02
N GLN A 425 22.60 5.98 2.83
CA GLN A 425 23.07 4.65 2.42
C GLN A 425 22.20 4.07 1.31
N PHE A 426 20.88 4.18 1.41
CA PHE A 426 19.95 3.71 0.38
C PHE A 426 20.20 4.43 -0.93
N LEU A 427 20.20 5.77 -0.93
CA LEU A 427 20.41 6.56 -2.13
C LEU A 427 21.76 6.28 -2.80
N TYR A 428 22.78 5.92 -2.02
CA TYR A 428 24.10 5.59 -2.57
C TYR A 428 24.21 4.17 -3.13
N LEU A 429 23.67 3.18 -2.40
CA LEU A 429 23.85 1.75 -2.67
C LEU A 429 22.75 1.15 -3.55
N LYS A 430 21.54 1.71 -3.53
CA LYS A 430 20.33 1.21 -4.20
C LYS A 430 19.74 2.28 -5.13
N ARG A 431 20.60 2.83 -6.00
CA ARG A 431 20.27 3.98 -6.87
C ARG A 431 19.10 3.69 -7.81
N ASP A 432 19.07 2.49 -8.36
CA ASP A 432 18.03 1.97 -9.24
C ASP A 432 16.66 1.83 -8.54
N GLN A 433 16.66 1.62 -7.21
CA GLN A 433 15.46 1.46 -6.38
C GLN A 433 14.95 2.79 -5.79
N VAL A 434 15.56 3.93 -6.13
CA VAL A 434 15.11 5.25 -5.69
C VAL A 434 13.72 5.54 -6.27
N SER A 435 12.79 5.98 -5.43
CA SER A 435 11.42 6.33 -5.84
C SER A 435 11.09 7.80 -5.54
N GLY A 436 10.01 8.30 -6.13
CA GLY A 436 9.53 9.67 -5.99
C GLY A 436 10.24 10.68 -6.90
N VAL A 437 11.04 10.24 -7.85
CA VAL A 437 11.68 11.07 -8.89
C VAL A 437 11.65 10.34 -10.23
N ALA A 438 11.80 11.10 -11.32
CA ALA A 438 11.95 10.55 -12.66
C ALA A 438 13.16 9.58 -12.74
N ASP A 439 13.04 8.56 -13.58
CA ASP A 439 14.02 7.47 -13.69
C ASP A 439 15.44 7.96 -13.96
N GLU A 440 15.59 8.98 -14.81
CA GLU A 440 16.89 9.54 -15.19
C GLU A 440 17.57 10.30 -14.04
N ARG A 441 16.80 10.77 -13.05
CA ARG A 441 17.30 11.50 -11.88
C ARG A 441 17.70 10.58 -10.72
N ARG A 442 17.29 9.31 -10.74
CA ARG A 442 17.53 8.37 -9.64
C ARG A 442 19.01 8.22 -9.29
N GLU A 443 19.88 8.10 -10.30
CA GLU A 443 21.33 7.95 -10.08
C GLU A 443 21.98 9.19 -9.45
N GLY A 444 21.45 10.39 -9.75
CA GLY A 444 21.97 11.67 -9.29
C GLY A 444 21.45 12.10 -7.92
N LEU A 445 20.35 11.51 -7.44
CA LEU A 445 19.64 12.00 -6.26
C LEU A 445 20.52 12.01 -4.99
N PHE A 446 21.43 11.05 -4.83
CA PHE A 446 22.37 11.05 -3.71
C PHE A 446 23.22 12.32 -3.68
N GLU A 447 23.78 12.72 -4.83
CA GLU A 447 24.63 13.90 -4.94
C GLU A 447 23.81 15.18 -4.75
N GLU A 448 22.64 15.27 -5.37
CA GLU A 448 21.72 16.41 -5.20
C GLU A 448 21.30 16.60 -3.73
N PHE A 449 20.90 15.51 -3.06
CA PHE A 449 20.50 15.57 -1.65
C PHE A 449 21.67 15.94 -0.74
N LYS A 450 22.84 15.35 -0.99
CA LYS A 450 24.08 15.68 -0.27
C LYS A 450 24.42 17.17 -0.41
N GLU A 451 24.38 17.71 -1.62
CA GLU A 451 24.63 19.13 -1.88
C GLU A 451 23.61 20.03 -1.18
N ALA A 452 22.32 19.74 -1.31
CA ALA A 452 21.25 20.51 -0.67
C ALA A 452 21.37 20.51 0.87
N PHE A 453 21.66 19.34 1.44
CA PHE A 453 21.84 19.16 2.88
C PHE A 453 23.05 19.94 3.41
N PHE A 454 24.20 19.87 2.73
CA PHE A 454 25.38 20.61 3.15
C PHE A 454 25.25 22.11 2.90
N LYS A 455 24.67 22.55 1.77
CA LYS A 455 24.46 23.96 1.44
C LYS A 455 23.53 24.65 2.44
N SER A 456 22.40 24.03 2.77
CA SER A 456 21.41 24.61 3.69
C SER A 456 21.93 24.68 5.14
N ASN A 457 22.78 23.74 5.53
CA ASN A 457 23.41 23.71 6.85
C ASN A 457 24.79 24.41 6.91
N TRP A 458 25.20 25.09 5.83
CA TRP A 458 26.49 25.78 5.70
C TRP A 458 26.33 27.26 5.33
N THR A 459 26.65 28.17 6.26
CA THR A 459 26.55 29.63 6.09
C THR A 459 27.90 30.36 5.96
N GLY A 460 28.93 29.75 5.35
CA GLY A 460 30.22 30.40 5.15
C GLY A 460 30.32 31.12 3.80
N GLN A 461 30.33 32.46 3.80
CA GLN A 461 30.67 33.29 2.62
C GLN A 461 32.12 33.04 2.16
N GLU A 462 32.33 32.96 0.85
CA GLU A 462 33.63 33.06 0.20
C GLU A 462 34.12 34.51 0.25
N GLY A 463 35.14 34.80 1.07
CA GLY A 463 35.85 36.08 1.03
C GLY A 463 36.17 36.68 2.40
N ASP A 464 37.16 36.12 3.09
CA ASP A 464 38.29 36.90 3.62
C ASP A 464 39.30 35.93 4.23
N ILE A 465 40.38 35.67 3.49
CA ILE A 465 41.63 35.21 4.08
C ILE A 465 42.40 36.50 4.38
N HIS A 466 42.22 37.02 5.59
CA HIS A 466 43.29 37.74 6.26
C HIS A 466 43.35 37.28 7.71
N ASP A 467 44.52 36.73 8.03
CA ASP A 467 45.04 36.49 9.36
C ASP A 467 44.88 37.75 10.24
N ASP A 468 44.79 37.54 11.57
CA ASP A 468 44.65 38.53 12.65
C ASP A 468 43.24 38.97 13.06
N ASN A 469 42.49 38.05 13.71
CA ASN A 469 42.16 38.16 15.14
C ASN A 469 41.26 37.01 15.59
N THR A 470 41.80 36.16 16.46
CA THR A 470 41.04 35.24 17.31
C THR A 470 40.30 36.04 18.39
N ALA A 471 39.01 36.31 18.16
CA ALA A 471 38.06 36.58 19.23
C ALA A 471 36.61 36.33 18.76
N LEU A 472 36.00 35.30 19.35
CA LEU A 472 34.55 35.01 19.36
C LEU A 472 33.95 34.29 18.14
N LEU A 473 34.44 33.09 17.86
CA LEU A 473 33.70 31.84 17.53
C LEU A 473 34.78 30.79 17.18
N GLY A 474 34.69 29.57 17.74
CA GLY A 474 35.85 28.67 17.82
C GLY A 474 36.21 27.93 16.51
N ASP A 475 37.49 27.99 16.13
CA ASP A 475 38.15 27.34 14.97
C ASP A 475 37.93 25.83 14.76
N LYS A 476 37.29 25.13 15.70
CA LYS A 476 37.06 23.68 15.63
C LYS A 476 35.90 23.28 14.74
N GLU A 477 34.98 24.19 14.43
CA GLU A 477 33.74 23.87 13.75
C GLU A 477 33.85 24.05 12.23
N VAL A 478 34.61 25.05 11.78
CA VAL A 478 34.84 25.35 10.36
C VAL A 478 35.87 24.39 9.74
N ASN A 479 36.93 24.03 10.46
CA ASN A 479 37.91 23.03 10.01
C ASN A 479 37.35 21.59 10.00
N ARG A 480 36.38 21.29 10.88
CA ARG A 480 35.73 19.97 10.97
C ARG A 480 34.78 19.69 9.80
N LYS A 481 34.25 20.75 9.22
CA LYS A 481 33.25 20.77 8.15
C LYS A 481 33.93 20.77 6.77
N ARG A 482 35.12 21.39 6.65
CA ARG A 482 36.03 21.29 5.48
C ARG A 482 36.70 19.91 5.34
N LEU A 483 37.08 19.26 6.45
CA LEU A 483 37.69 17.91 6.43
C LEU A 483 36.68 16.76 6.16
N LEU A 484 35.38 17.01 6.38
CA LEU A 484 34.27 16.08 6.09
C LEU A 484 34.03 15.93 4.58
N ILE A 485 34.32 16.98 3.81
CA ILE A 485 34.09 17.06 2.37
C ILE A 485 35.25 16.42 1.58
N GLU A 486 36.49 16.55 2.07
CA GLU A 486 37.68 16.07 1.33
C GLU A 486 37.96 14.56 1.44
N LYS A 487 37.31 13.81 2.35
CA LYS A 487 37.82 12.48 2.75
C LYS A 487 36.94 11.24 2.48
N TRP A 488 35.71 11.37 2.01
CA TRP A 488 34.70 10.28 2.11
C TRP A 488 34.59 9.38 0.86
N LYS A 489 35.70 8.69 0.56
CA LYS A 489 35.70 7.35 -0.04
C LYS A 489 35.74 6.30 1.10
N MET A 490 34.61 6.07 1.77
CA MET A 490 34.58 5.52 3.14
C MET A 490 34.97 4.03 3.31
N ASN A 491 35.57 3.71 4.47
CA ASN A 491 35.91 2.35 4.95
C ASN A 491 35.51 2.10 6.44
N GLU A 492 35.59 0.84 6.90
CA GLU A 492 34.97 0.29 8.13
C GLU A 492 35.23 1.06 9.45
N GLU A 493 36.39 1.69 9.61
CA GLU A 493 36.75 2.44 10.82
C GLU A 493 35.93 3.75 10.98
N GLU A 494 35.37 4.26 9.88
CA GLU A 494 34.54 5.46 9.83
C GLU A 494 33.06 5.18 10.17
N ILE A 495 32.59 3.97 9.86
CA ILE A 495 31.27 3.45 10.29
C ILE A 495 31.21 3.37 11.82
N GLU A 496 32.32 2.98 12.46
CA GLU A 496 32.41 2.85 13.91
C GLU A 496 32.49 4.22 14.64
N LYS A 497 32.94 5.27 13.95
CA LYS A 497 32.96 6.66 14.44
C LYS A 497 31.64 7.40 14.21
N LEU A 498 30.94 7.08 13.11
CA LEU A 498 29.56 7.50 12.84
C LEU A 498 28.60 6.91 13.89
N SER A 499 28.77 5.62 14.20
CA SER A 499 28.08 4.93 15.30
C SER A 499 28.33 5.59 16.66
N ARG A 500 29.58 6.03 16.93
CA ARG A 500 29.92 6.80 18.16
C ARG A 500 29.38 8.23 18.19
N THR A 501 29.10 8.84 17.03
CA THR A 501 28.54 10.19 16.92
C THR A 501 27.01 10.18 17.10
N ILE A 502 26.33 9.19 16.54
CA ILE A 502 24.89 8.94 16.73
C ILE A 502 24.58 8.61 18.20
N LYS A 503 25.38 7.73 18.84
CA LYS A 503 25.27 7.42 20.28
C LYS A 503 25.45 8.63 21.19
N ARG A 504 26.21 9.65 20.78
CA ARG A 504 26.42 10.87 21.57
C ARG A 504 25.28 11.89 21.49
N CYS A 505 24.45 11.81 20.45
CA CYS A 505 23.24 12.62 20.28
C CYS A 505 22.02 12.05 21.05
N GLN A 506 22.10 10.80 21.55
CA GLN A 506 20.95 10.13 22.17
C GLN A 506 20.93 10.11 23.72
N GLY A 507 22.00 10.49 24.41
CA GLY A 507 22.03 10.73 25.85
C GLY A 507 21.25 9.77 26.76
N PHE A 508 21.68 8.53 26.96
CA PHE A 508 21.91 7.94 28.31
C PHE A 508 22.67 6.60 28.26
N GLN A 509 23.39 6.40 29.37
CA GLN A 509 24.41 5.46 29.85
C GLN A 509 24.55 4.01 29.30
N ASP A 510 25.85 3.64 29.20
CA ASP A 510 26.41 2.29 29.05
C ASP A 510 25.86 1.27 30.08
N GLU A 511 25.54 0.05 29.62
CA GLU A 511 25.99 -1.20 30.26
C GLU A 511 26.18 -2.33 29.22
N GLY A 512 27.44 -2.77 29.05
CA GLY A 512 27.85 -4.19 28.93
C GLY A 512 27.67 -4.95 27.59
N PRO A 513 28.67 -5.75 27.15
CA PRO A 513 28.63 -6.44 25.86
C PRO A 513 27.90 -7.80 25.96
N CYS A 514 27.08 -8.12 24.96
CA CYS A 514 26.67 -9.49 24.70
C CYS A 514 26.89 -9.81 23.22
N VAL A 515 27.96 -10.56 22.96
CA VAL A 515 28.13 -11.34 21.74
C VAL A 515 27.49 -12.69 22.00
N PRO A 516 26.66 -13.21 21.07
CA PRO A 516 26.59 -14.65 20.90
C PRO A 516 27.18 -15.05 19.55
N GLN A 517 28.23 -15.87 19.64
CA GLN A 517 28.70 -16.75 18.58
C GLN A 517 27.60 -17.76 18.21
N GLN A 518 27.24 -17.88 16.93
CA GLN A 518 26.81 -19.15 16.30
C GLN A 518 27.18 -19.03 14.81
N LEU A 519 28.30 -19.57 14.33
CA LEU A 519 28.56 -20.98 13.97
C LEU A 519 27.43 -21.65 13.16
N SER A 520 27.77 -21.87 11.89
CA SER A 520 27.21 -22.71 10.84
C SER A 520 25.96 -23.56 11.15
N PHE A 521 24.82 -23.14 10.59
CA PHE A 521 23.67 -24.03 10.32
C PHE A 521 23.80 -24.77 8.96
N TRP A 522 24.90 -24.55 8.22
CA TRP A 522 25.13 -25.11 6.89
C TRP A 522 25.89 -26.46 6.85
N GLU A 523 26.22 -27.05 8.00
CA GLU A 523 26.98 -28.32 8.07
C GLU A 523 26.17 -29.56 8.49
N GLN A 524 24.84 -29.49 8.61
CA GLN A 524 24.01 -30.67 8.95
C GLN A 524 22.93 -31.07 7.94
N ALA A 525 22.87 -30.45 6.75
CA ALA A 525 21.90 -30.81 5.70
C ALA A 525 22.51 -31.55 4.49
N LYS A 526 23.68 -32.19 4.63
CA LYS A 526 24.22 -33.15 3.63
C LYS A 526 24.13 -34.57 4.15
N LEU A 527 22.94 -35.16 4.06
CA LEU A 527 22.75 -36.63 4.01
C LEU A 527 21.30 -36.92 3.56
N GLY A 528 21.10 -37.06 2.26
CA GLY A 528 19.80 -37.39 1.68
C GLY A 528 19.78 -37.41 0.16
N SER A 529 20.31 -38.50 -0.41
CA SER A 529 20.11 -39.02 -1.78
C SER A 529 20.44 -38.13 -2.99
N VAL A 530 21.63 -38.39 -3.54
CA VAL A 530 22.01 -38.19 -4.93
C VAL A 530 21.35 -39.27 -5.80
N LEU A 531 20.55 -38.87 -6.79
CA LEU A 531 20.45 -39.55 -8.08
C LEU A 531 20.35 -38.48 -9.18
N LYS A 532 21.37 -38.47 -10.04
CA LYS A 532 21.48 -37.64 -11.25
C LYS A 532 20.53 -38.15 -12.33
N SER A 533 19.93 -37.22 -13.07
CA SER A 533 19.91 -37.29 -14.54
C SER A 533 19.85 -35.89 -15.12
N GLU A 534 20.83 -35.61 -15.98
CA GLU A 534 21.04 -34.40 -16.79
C GLU A 534 19.92 -34.23 -17.82
N GLY A 535 19.63 -32.97 -18.19
CA GLY A 535 18.70 -32.65 -19.28
C GLY A 535 18.35 -31.18 -19.42
N GLU A 536 19.28 -30.44 -20.04
CA GLU A 536 19.09 -29.31 -20.98
C GLU A 536 18.34 -28.03 -20.57
N ASP A 537 19.10 -26.94 -20.71
CA ASP A 537 18.69 -25.54 -20.80
C ASP A 537 17.58 -25.31 -21.84
N THR A 538 16.50 -24.66 -21.41
CA THR A 538 15.78 -23.68 -22.25
C THR A 538 15.32 -22.53 -21.38
N ALA A 539 15.91 -21.36 -21.61
CA ALA A 539 15.42 -20.09 -21.11
C ALA A 539 14.07 -19.80 -21.77
N ALA A 540 13.00 -19.77 -20.95
CA ALA A 540 11.73 -19.20 -21.32
C ALA A 540 11.48 -18.04 -20.36
N GLU A 541 11.61 -16.82 -20.88
CA GLU A 541 11.11 -15.60 -20.24
C GLU A 541 9.60 -15.76 -20.05
N SER A 542 9.18 -16.03 -18.81
CA SER A 542 7.77 -15.93 -18.44
C SER A 542 7.50 -14.48 -18.03
N THR A 543 6.92 -13.72 -18.94
CA THR A 543 6.26 -12.46 -18.63
C THR A 543 5.07 -12.74 -17.72
N ALA A 544 5.27 -12.60 -16.41
CA ALA A 544 4.19 -12.59 -15.44
C ALA A 544 3.44 -11.25 -15.56
N ALA A 545 2.45 -11.21 -16.45
CA ALA A 545 1.38 -10.24 -16.41
C ALA A 545 0.36 -10.69 -15.36
N GLY A 546 -0.14 -9.75 -14.55
CA GLY A 546 -1.27 -10.00 -13.64
C GLY A 546 -0.91 -10.19 -12.18
N GLY A 547 -0.27 -9.19 -11.58
CA GLY A 547 -0.16 -9.07 -10.12
C GLY A 547 0.16 -7.62 -9.79
N PHE A 548 -0.85 -6.85 -9.34
CA PHE A 548 -0.65 -5.48 -8.88
C PHE A 548 0.13 -5.50 -7.56
N SER A 549 1.46 -5.61 -7.67
CA SER A 549 2.38 -5.24 -6.60
C SER A 549 2.29 -3.73 -6.41
N PHE A 550 2.07 -3.29 -5.17
CA PHE A 550 2.04 -1.89 -4.78
C PHE A 550 3.46 -1.32 -4.88
N SER A 551 3.90 -0.98 -6.09
CA SER A 551 5.10 -0.17 -6.29
C SER A 551 4.74 1.31 -6.15
N PHE A 552 5.52 2.05 -5.37
CA PHE A 552 5.49 3.51 -5.37
C PHE A 552 5.90 4.00 -6.76
N GLY A 553 4.92 4.14 -7.65
CA GLY A 553 4.99 4.81 -8.95
C GLY A 553 6.31 4.60 -9.70
N PHE A 554 6.45 3.46 -10.39
CA PHE A 554 7.27 3.46 -11.60
C PHE A 554 6.50 4.29 -12.64
N ASP A 555 6.88 5.56 -12.75
CA ASP A 555 6.33 6.49 -13.74
C ASP A 555 6.79 6.01 -15.11
N SER A 556 5.87 5.51 -15.93
CA SER A 556 6.13 5.48 -17.38
C SER A 556 5.91 6.91 -17.85
N GLY A 557 7.00 7.53 -18.31
CA GLY A 557 7.15 8.98 -18.46
C GLY A 557 5.93 9.70 -19.03
N ASP A 558 5.62 10.83 -18.38
CA ASP A 558 4.83 11.93 -18.95
C ASP A 558 5.57 12.48 -20.19
N GLU A 559 5.37 11.89 -21.37
CA GLU A 559 5.63 12.59 -22.63
C GLU A 559 4.51 13.62 -22.86
N GLN A 560 4.76 14.84 -22.40
CA GLN A 560 3.98 16.07 -22.66
C GLN A 560 3.90 16.34 -24.18
N GLU A 561 2.75 16.71 -24.74
CA GLU A 561 2.29 18.11 -24.82
C GLU A 561 3.40 19.11 -25.19
N GLU A 562 3.94 19.00 -26.41
CA GLU A 562 4.55 20.13 -27.16
C GLU A 562 4.35 19.94 -28.67
N GLU A 563 3.12 20.07 -29.18
CA GLU A 563 2.86 20.28 -30.62
C GLU A 563 1.68 21.23 -30.86
N GLU A 564 1.70 22.43 -30.27
CA GLU A 564 0.86 23.54 -30.74
C GLU A 564 1.61 24.87 -30.57
N GLU A 565 2.55 25.17 -31.47
CA GLU A 565 2.89 26.54 -31.92
C GLU A 565 4.08 26.47 -32.88
N GLU A 566 3.85 26.20 -34.18
CA GLU A 566 4.67 26.73 -35.29
C GLU A 566 4.13 26.28 -36.66
N GLU A 567 3.03 26.87 -37.13
CA GLU A 567 2.84 26.98 -38.59
C GLU A 567 1.95 28.17 -38.98
N LYS A 568 2.56 29.36 -38.92
CA LYS A 568 2.13 30.51 -39.74
C LYS A 568 3.39 31.21 -40.23
N VAL A 569 3.67 31.10 -41.52
CA VAL A 569 3.92 32.20 -42.47
C VAL A 569 4.66 31.67 -43.72
N GLN A 570 3.95 31.79 -44.85
CA GLN A 570 4.45 32.00 -46.23
C GLN A 570 5.27 30.89 -46.91
N ASP A 571 4.69 30.30 -47.97
CA ASP A 571 5.07 30.80 -49.30
C ASP A 571 3.95 30.62 -50.35
N GLN A 572 3.85 31.62 -51.21
CA GLN A 572 2.91 31.70 -52.33
C GLN A 572 3.50 31.06 -53.59
N ASP A 573 2.62 30.79 -54.56
CA ASP A 573 2.88 30.58 -55.99
C ASP A 573 3.28 29.18 -56.50
N ARG A 574 2.29 28.44 -57.03
CA ARG A 574 2.16 28.14 -58.48
C ARG A 574 0.98 27.23 -58.85
N VAL A 575 -0.09 27.85 -59.35
CA VAL A 575 -0.73 27.66 -60.67
C VAL A 575 -0.68 26.25 -61.33
N THR A 576 -1.88 25.63 -61.41
CA THR A 576 -2.46 24.76 -62.48
C THR A 576 -1.78 23.41 -62.77
N THR A 577 -2.44 22.25 -62.85
CA THR A 577 -3.57 21.85 -63.72
C THR A 577 -4.00 20.41 -63.32
N ALA A 578 -5.29 20.09 -63.43
CA ALA A 578 -5.80 18.70 -63.46
C ALA A 578 -5.45 18.04 -64.82
N PRO A 579 -5.47 16.69 -64.96
CA PRO A 579 -6.76 15.98 -65.14
C PRO A 579 -6.86 14.54 -64.58
N GLU A 580 -8.12 14.13 -64.43
CA GLU A 580 -8.75 12.79 -64.50
C GLU A 580 -7.86 11.53 -64.63
N GLN A 581 -8.03 10.59 -63.69
CA GLN A 581 -8.69 9.28 -63.92
C GLN A 581 -9.11 8.63 -62.59
#